data_AF-A0A0L6TW30-F1
#
_entry.id   AF-A0A0L6TW30-F1
#
_cell.length_a   1.000
_cell.length_b   1.000
_cell.length_c   1.000
_cell.angle_alpha   90.00
_cell.angle_beta   90.00
_cell.angle_gamma   90.00
#
_symmetry.space_group_name_H-M   'P 1'
#
loop_
_entity.id
_entity.type
_entity.pdbx_description
1 polymer ?
#
loop_
_entity_poly.entity_id
_entity_poly.type
_entity_poly.pdbx_seq_one_letter_code
_entity_poly.pdbx_strand_id
1 'polypeptide(L)'
;MENIKDFDILICGEPTSDMYVFEDVLTNLSSKIAKLTKLTIEYDWNSNRANIEIPFYGRNVLESTLTALLGRTDPFRLITVYKTQADASYDLGKKAQLAVEWTGDIIAKKMATDLWSCEKKKDSYDRALLGNHMGELVWKPAFRELSDFLEVKEYESDWLNEVLSEDENSNFEKSKSIAVRLFSSFSKGVHSECLVDINTMLDTVTLKSLIKDMYKLCATLGLLSHFIGYIMPIVERDRALTMFLDVEEMINNV
;
A
#
# COMPACT_ATOMS: atom_id res chain seq x y z
N MET A 1 -7.75 14.43 20.93
CA MET A 1 -7.36 14.54 19.50
C MET A 1 -6.22 13.55 19.29
N GLU A 2 -6.43 12.30 19.70
CA GLU A 2 -5.37 11.33 19.99
C GLU A 2 -5.57 10.09 19.12
N ASN A 3 -4.52 9.79 18.35
CA ASN A 3 -4.11 8.52 17.79
C ASN A 3 -5.04 7.82 16.78
N ILE A 4 -5.05 8.36 15.56
CA ILE A 4 -4.88 7.45 14.42
C ILE A 4 -3.44 6.99 14.55
N LYS A 5 -3.24 5.73 14.94
CA LYS A 5 -1.93 5.22 15.31
C LYS A 5 -1.01 5.20 14.09
N ASP A 6 -0.19 6.23 13.91
CA ASP A 6 0.97 6.42 13.01
C ASP A 6 1.04 5.60 11.70
N PHE A 7 -0.11 5.22 11.13
CA PHE A 7 -0.21 4.31 9.99
C PHE A 7 0.36 4.98 8.75
N ASP A 8 0.04 6.25 8.58
CA ASP A 8 0.58 7.06 7.51
C ASP A 8 2.11 7.21 7.61
N ILE A 9 2.67 7.32 8.83
CA ILE A 9 4.13 7.33 9.05
C ILE A 9 4.75 5.96 8.75
N LEU A 10 4.11 4.86 9.16
CA LEU A 10 4.54 3.50 8.81
C LEU A 10 4.65 3.33 7.29
N ILE A 11 3.72 3.90 6.53
CA ILE A 11 3.71 3.83 5.07
C ILE A 11 4.69 4.82 4.42
N CYS A 12 4.68 6.08 4.84
CA CYS A 12 5.41 7.16 4.18
C CYS A 12 6.84 7.35 4.69
N GLY A 13 7.19 6.76 5.84
CA GLY A 13 8.42 7.07 6.59
C GLY A 13 8.38 8.48 7.19
N GLU A 14 9.55 9.00 7.54
CA GLU A 14 9.71 10.39 8.01
C GLU A 14 10.49 11.21 6.98
N PRO A 15 9.79 11.91 6.07
CA PRO A 15 10.42 12.80 5.11
C PRO A 15 11.23 13.89 5.82
N THR A 16 12.39 14.20 5.26
CA THR A 16 13.30 15.24 5.76
C THR A 16 13.39 16.39 4.77
N SER A 17 13.75 17.58 5.25
CA SER A 17 13.75 18.81 4.44
C SER A 17 14.72 18.79 3.25
N ASP A 18 15.74 17.94 3.29
CA ASP A 18 16.69 17.73 2.19
C ASP A 18 16.12 16.86 1.05
N MET A 19 14.91 16.32 1.21
CA MET A 19 14.16 15.63 0.14
C MET A 19 13.43 16.60 -0.80
N TYR A 20 13.42 17.90 -0.48
CA TYR A 20 12.81 18.98 -1.28
C TYR A 20 11.37 18.63 -1.70
N VAL A 21 11.07 18.67 -3.01
CA VAL A 21 9.73 18.40 -3.55
C VAL A 21 9.20 17.01 -3.17
N PHE A 22 10.08 16.04 -2.92
CA PHE A 22 9.63 14.71 -2.53
C PHE A 22 9.08 14.69 -1.10
N GLU A 23 9.56 15.58 -0.21
CA GLU A 23 8.97 15.82 1.11
C GLU A 23 7.51 16.26 0.97
N ASP A 24 7.23 17.23 0.10
CA ASP A 24 5.87 17.72 -0.15
C ASP A 24 4.95 16.59 -0.67
N VAL A 25 5.46 15.77 -1.60
CA VAL A 25 4.70 14.65 -2.17
C VAL A 25 4.34 13.62 -1.10
N LEU A 26 5.31 13.21 -0.28
CA LEU A 26 5.08 12.24 0.78
C LEU A 26 4.20 12.81 1.89
N THR A 27 4.38 14.07 2.28
CA THR A 27 3.54 14.74 3.28
C THR A 27 2.07 14.82 2.84
N ASN A 28 1.83 15.11 1.56
CA ASN A 28 0.48 15.11 0.98
C ASN A 28 -0.15 13.71 0.98
N LEU A 29 0.62 12.68 0.64
CA LEU A 29 0.16 11.29 0.69
C LEU A 29 -0.11 10.85 2.13
N SER A 30 0.78 11.17 3.08
CA SER A 30 0.62 10.88 4.51
C SER A 30 -0.67 11.50 5.05
N SER A 31 -0.88 12.79 4.78
CA SER A 31 -2.09 13.51 5.20
C SER A 31 -3.37 12.90 4.61
N LYS A 32 -3.32 12.45 3.34
CA LYS A 32 -4.45 11.79 2.69
C LYS A 32 -4.75 10.42 3.34
N ILE A 33 -3.71 9.61 3.56
CA ILE A 33 -3.80 8.30 4.21
C ILE A 33 -4.39 8.47 5.62
N ALA A 34 -3.78 9.33 6.45
CA ALA A 34 -4.27 9.60 7.80
C ALA A 34 -5.75 10.01 7.82
N LYS A 35 -6.15 10.95 6.95
CA LYS A 35 -7.55 11.40 6.87
C LYS A 35 -8.50 10.27 6.49
N LEU A 36 -8.17 9.45 5.49
CA LEU A 36 -9.04 8.35 5.06
C LEU A 36 -9.07 7.21 6.07
N THR A 37 -7.95 6.97 6.76
CA THR A 37 -7.89 6.03 7.86
C THR A 37 -8.83 6.47 8.97
N LYS A 38 -8.80 7.75 9.35
CA LYS A 38 -9.77 8.29 10.32
C LYS A 38 -11.21 7.97 9.94
N LEU A 39 -11.58 8.30 8.70
CA LEU A 39 -12.94 8.11 8.19
C LEU A 39 -13.36 6.63 8.17
N THR A 40 -12.40 5.73 8.01
CA THR A 40 -12.64 4.28 7.99
C THR A 40 -12.80 3.72 9.41
N ILE A 41 -11.93 4.12 10.35
CA ILE A 41 -11.94 3.61 11.74
C ILE A 41 -13.11 4.18 12.53
N GLU A 42 -13.37 5.48 12.39
CA GLU A 42 -14.45 6.17 13.11
C GLU A 42 -15.81 6.04 12.39
N TYR A 43 -15.93 5.11 11.44
CA TYR A 43 -17.13 4.97 10.62
C TYR A 43 -18.35 4.57 11.46
N ASP A 44 -19.46 5.31 11.31
CA ASP A 44 -20.74 4.92 11.90
C ASP A 44 -21.39 3.80 11.08
N TRP A 45 -21.18 2.56 11.53
CA TRP A 45 -21.74 1.36 10.91
C TRP A 45 -23.28 1.26 10.98
N ASN A 46 -23.95 2.13 11.74
CA ASN A 46 -25.41 2.23 11.72
C ASN A 46 -25.93 3.09 10.55
N SER A 47 -25.03 3.77 9.84
CA SER A 47 -25.40 4.48 8.62
C SER A 47 -25.73 3.48 7.50
N ASN A 48 -26.86 3.71 6.81
CA ASN A 48 -27.26 2.91 5.64
C ASN A 48 -26.43 3.21 4.37
N ARG A 49 -25.15 3.56 4.53
CA ARG A 49 -24.25 4.03 3.46
C ARG A 49 -22.91 3.29 3.38
N ALA A 50 -22.69 2.30 4.25
CA ALA A 50 -21.40 1.61 4.37
C ALA A 50 -20.94 0.99 3.05
N ASN A 51 -21.88 0.40 2.30
CA ASN A 51 -21.68 -0.20 0.99
C ASN A 51 -21.25 0.77 -0.13
N ILE A 52 -21.33 2.08 0.08
CA ILE A 52 -20.87 3.11 -0.86
C ILE A 52 -19.61 3.78 -0.32
N GLU A 53 -19.63 4.19 0.95
CA GLU A 53 -18.58 5.01 1.55
C GLU A 53 -17.32 4.17 1.87
N ILE A 54 -17.47 2.98 2.45
CA ILE A 54 -16.33 2.12 2.81
C ILE A 54 -15.54 1.67 1.57
N PRO A 55 -16.16 1.22 0.46
CA PRO A 55 -15.40 0.90 -0.74
C PRO A 55 -14.62 2.08 -1.30
N PHE A 56 -15.18 3.29 -1.24
CA PHE A 56 -14.47 4.49 -1.65
C PHE A 56 -13.26 4.79 -0.73
N TYR A 57 -13.45 4.75 0.59
CA TYR A 57 -12.37 4.97 1.55
C TYR A 57 -11.28 3.90 1.43
N GLY A 58 -11.67 2.62 1.45
CA GLY A 58 -10.76 1.47 1.36
C GLY A 58 -9.94 1.49 0.06
N ARG A 59 -10.59 1.76 -1.09
CA ARG A 59 -9.84 1.90 -2.35
C ARG A 59 -8.80 3.01 -2.27
N ASN A 60 -9.19 4.18 -1.75
CA ASN A 60 -8.27 5.31 -1.69
C ASN A 60 -7.13 5.08 -0.68
N VAL A 61 -7.36 4.41 0.44
CA VAL A 61 -6.29 4.01 1.37
C VAL A 61 -5.33 3.06 0.65
N LEU A 62 -5.84 1.99 0.03
CA LEU A 62 -5.02 1.02 -0.70
C LEU A 62 -4.18 1.67 -1.80
N GLU A 63 -4.81 2.46 -2.68
CA GLU A 63 -4.13 3.13 -3.79
C GLU A 63 -3.09 4.15 -3.29
N SER A 64 -3.43 4.94 -2.27
CA SER A 64 -2.50 5.97 -1.73
C SER A 64 -1.32 5.32 -1.02
N THR A 65 -1.54 4.23 -0.28
CA THR A 65 -0.48 3.47 0.40
C THR A 65 0.48 2.84 -0.59
N LEU A 66 -0.03 2.11 -1.58
CA LEU A 66 0.84 1.49 -2.59
C LEU A 66 1.53 2.55 -3.47
N THR A 67 0.90 3.70 -3.70
CA THR A 67 1.56 4.83 -4.35
C THR A 67 2.72 5.39 -3.51
N ALA A 68 2.54 5.55 -2.20
CA ALA A 68 3.61 6.01 -1.31
C ALA A 68 4.79 5.03 -1.29
N LEU A 69 4.52 3.72 -1.21
CA LEU A 69 5.56 2.68 -1.24
C LEU A 69 6.28 2.62 -2.61
N LEU A 70 5.55 2.79 -3.71
CA LEU A 70 6.16 3.01 -5.03
C LEU A 70 7.05 4.24 -5.04
N GLY A 71 6.60 5.36 -4.46
CA GLY A 71 7.39 6.56 -4.30
C GLY A 71 8.71 6.32 -3.58
N ARG A 72 8.65 5.63 -2.45
CA ARG A 72 9.83 5.36 -1.63
C ARG A 72 10.83 4.44 -2.34
N THR A 73 10.36 3.48 -3.14
CA THR A 73 11.21 2.59 -3.94
C THR A 73 11.70 3.22 -5.25
N ASP A 74 10.94 4.16 -5.80
CA ASP A 74 11.20 4.82 -7.09
C ASP A 74 10.76 6.30 -7.07
N PRO A 75 11.49 7.18 -6.36
CA PRO A 75 11.09 8.58 -6.18
C PRO A 75 10.94 9.34 -7.49
N PHE A 76 11.76 8.97 -8.50
CA PHE A 76 11.71 9.56 -9.83
C PHE A 76 10.30 9.46 -10.44
N ARG A 77 9.61 8.32 -10.26
CA ARG A 77 8.27 8.11 -10.81
C ARG A 77 7.26 9.10 -10.25
N LEU A 78 7.20 9.24 -8.92
CA LEU A 78 6.26 10.13 -8.24
C LEU A 78 6.59 11.61 -8.47
N ILE A 79 7.88 11.98 -8.40
CA ILE A 79 8.31 13.36 -8.65
C ILE A 79 7.95 13.78 -10.08
N THR A 80 8.11 12.88 -11.07
CA THR A 80 7.73 13.17 -12.46
C THR A 80 6.23 13.39 -12.60
N VAL A 81 5.39 12.60 -11.92
CA VAL A 81 3.93 12.82 -11.88
C VAL A 81 3.62 14.17 -11.29
N TYR A 82 4.16 14.46 -10.10
CA TYR A 82 3.93 15.71 -9.39
C TYR A 82 4.33 16.92 -10.24
N LYS A 83 5.54 16.91 -10.82
CA LYS A 83 6.03 18.02 -11.66
C LYS A 83 5.17 18.23 -12.91
N THR A 84 4.67 17.15 -13.51
CA THR A 84 3.76 17.24 -14.66
C THR A 84 2.41 17.84 -14.24
N GLN A 85 1.87 17.45 -13.09
CA GLN A 85 0.59 17.94 -12.59
C GLN A 85 0.65 19.38 -12.08
N ALA A 86 1.82 19.83 -11.62
CA ALA A 86 2.08 21.19 -11.18
C ALA A 86 2.43 22.16 -12.32
N ASP A 87 2.67 21.65 -13.54
CA ASP A 87 2.99 22.48 -14.70
C ASP A 87 1.76 23.28 -15.17
N ALA A 88 1.99 24.51 -15.63
CA ALA A 88 0.90 25.39 -16.09
C ALA A 88 0.14 24.84 -17.33
N SER A 89 0.74 23.91 -18.08
CA SER A 89 0.10 23.22 -19.20
C SER A 89 -0.79 22.05 -18.78
N TYR A 90 -0.83 21.69 -17.49
CA TYR A 90 -1.65 20.58 -17.01
C TYR A 90 -3.14 20.88 -17.16
N ASP A 91 -3.80 20.09 -17.99
CA ASP A 91 -5.21 20.23 -18.33
C ASP A 91 -6.03 19.14 -17.62
N LEU A 92 -6.87 19.55 -16.67
CA LEU A 92 -7.76 18.65 -15.92
C LEU A 92 -8.77 17.90 -16.82
N GLY A 93 -9.06 18.43 -18.02
CA GLY A 93 -9.95 17.80 -19.00
C GLY A 93 -9.30 16.67 -19.80
N LYS A 94 -7.98 16.48 -19.69
CA LYS A 94 -7.25 15.43 -20.42
C LYS A 94 -6.76 14.35 -19.46
N LYS A 95 -6.87 13.09 -19.88
CA LYS A 95 -6.25 11.99 -19.14
C LYS A 95 -4.74 12.23 -19.09
N ALA A 96 -4.21 12.45 -17.89
CA ALA A 96 -2.79 12.56 -17.66
C ALA A 96 -2.12 11.21 -18.00
N GLN A 97 -1.36 11.16 -19.09
CA GLN A 97 -0.65 9.94 -19.51
C GLN A 97 0.41 9.49 -18.50
N LEU A 98 0.84 10.39 -17.62
CA LEU A 98 1.86 10.15 -16.60
C LEU A 98 1.28 9.88 -15.22
N ALA A 99 -0.05 9.80 -15.05
CA ALA A 99 -0.64 9.42 -13.75
C ALA A 99 -0.12 8.05 -13.29
N VAL A 100 -0.05 7.83 -11.98
CA VAL A 100 0.23 6.50 -11.42
C VAL A 100 -0.95 5.58 -11.78
N GLU A 101 -0.67 4.47 -12.44
CA GLU A 101 -1.68 3.49 -12.86
C GLU A 101 -1.56 2.20 -12.03
N TRP A 102 -2.69 1.65 -11.60
CA TRP A 102 -2.72 0.36 -10.90
C TRP A 102 -2.00 -0.73 -11.69
N THR A 103 -2.30 -0.83 -12.98
CA THR A 103 -1.63 -1.77 -13.89
C THR A 103 -0.45 -1.07 -14.58
N GLY A 104 0.76 -1.51 -14.27
CA GLY A 104 2.02 -0.99 -14.80
C GLY A 104 2.90 -0.35 -13.73
N ASP A 105 2.32 0.37 -12.77
CA ASP A 105 3.09 0.97 -11.67
C ASP A 105 2.94 0.18 -10.35
N ILE A 106 1.77 -0.41 -10.06
CA ILE A 106 1.57 -1.21 -8.85
C ILE A 106 1.64 -2.71 -9.14
N ILE A 107 0.87 -3.18 -10.12
CA ILE A 107 0.88 -4.56 -10.61
C ILE A 107 1.50 -4.60 -12.00
N ALA A 108 2.44 -5.53 -12.23
CA ALA A 108 3.09 -5.68 -13.53
C ALA A 108 2.07 -5.94 -14.66
N LYS A 109 2.28 -5.31 -15.82
CA LYS A 109 1.43 -5.52 -17.02
C LYS A 109 1.52 -6.95 -17.55
N LYS A 110 2.66 -7.60 -17.38
CA LYS A 110 2.94 -8.97 -17.82
C LYS A 110 3.73 -9.68 -16.73
N MET A 111 3.42 -10.94 -16.51
CA MET A 111 4.26 -11.79 -15.66
C MET A 111 5.54 -12.16 -16.40
N ALA A 112 6.68 -11.77 -15.85
CA ALA A 112 7.98 -12.18 -16.34
C ALA A 112 8.34 -13.55 -15.75
N THR A 113 8.58 -14.55 -16.61
CA THR A 113 8.95 -15.91 -16.22
C THR A 113 10.46 -16.13 -16.17
N ASP A 114 11.20 -15.50 -17.08
CA ASP A 114 12.67 -15.51 -17.11
C ASP A 114 13.21 -14.13 -16.72
N LEU A 115 13.39 -13.88 -15.42
CA LEU A 115 13.65 -12.52 -14.92
C LEU A 115 14.98 -11.93 -15.41
N TRP A 116 16.01 -12.76 -15.51
CA TRP A 116 17.40 -12.35 -15.72
C TRP A 116 17.98 -13.01 -16.97
N SER A 117 17.72 -12.41 -18.13
CA SER A 117 18.29 -12.82 -19.41
C SER A 117 19.01 -11.67 -20.08
N CYS A 118 20.19 -11.93 -20.67
CA CYS A 118 20.95 -10.93 -21.41
C CYS A 118 20.32 -10.58 -22.77
N GLU A 119 19.38 -11.39 -23.25
CA GLU A 119 18.64 -11.13 -24.48
C GLU A 119 17.49 -10.12 -24.29
N LYS A 120 17.17 -9.83 -23.02
CA LYS A 120 16.13 -8.88 -22.66
C LYS A 120 16.56 -7.44 -22.90
N LYS A 121 15.64 -6.66 -23.46
CA LYS A 121 15.81 -5.22 -23.61
C LYS A 121 15.54 -4.50 -22.29
N LYS A 122 16.10 -3.31 -22.14
CA LYS A 122 15.95 -2.46 -20.93
C LYS A 122 14.49 -2.24 -20.52
N ASP A 123 13.58 -2.07 -21.49
CA ASP A 123 12.15 -1.84 -21.28
C ASP A 123 11.36 -3.09 -20.86
N SER A 124 11.98 -4.27 -20.88
CA SER A 124 11.37 -5.53 -20.44
C SER A 124 11.56 -5.84 -18.95
N TYR A 125 12.33 -5.02 -18.24
CA TYR A 125 12.46 -5.06 -16.79
C TYR A 125 11.36 -4.20 -16.17
N ASP A 126 10.36 -4.85 -15.62
CA ASP A 126 9.20 -4.20 -15.03
C ASP A 126 9.58 -3.60 -13.68
N ARG A 127 9.13 -2.38 -13.40
CA ARG A 127 9.36 -1.69 -12.13
C ARG A 127 8.07 -1.50 -11.34
N ALA A 128 7.02 -2.27 -11.66
CA ALA A 128 5.80 -2.20 -10.89
C ALA A 128 6.10 -2.66 -9.46
N LEU A 129 5.51 -1.99 -8.47
CA LEU A 129 5.76 -2.21 -7.06
C LEU A 129 5.73 -3.70 -6.68
N LEU A 130 4.68 -4.41 -7.12
CA LEU A 130 4.45 -5.83 -6.88
C LEU A 130 4.73 -6.67 -8.15
N GLY A 131 5.64 -6.20 -8.99
CA GLY A 131 6.18 -6.93 -10.15
C GLY A 131 7.28 -7.92 -9.73
N ASN A 132 7.49 -8.97 -10.52
CA ASN A 132 8.41 -10.06 -10.15
C ASN A 132 9.86 -9.58 -9.97
N HIS A 133 10.33 -8.61 -10.77
CA HIS A 133 11.65 -7.99 -10.60
C HIS A 133 11.78 -7.26 -9.26
N MET A 134 10.77 -6.48 -8.87
CA MET A 134 10.73 -5.81 -7.57
C MET A 134 10.57 -6.82 -6.43
N GLY A 135 9.85 -7.93 -6.64
CA GLY A 135 9.79 -9.04 -5.70
C GLY A 135 11.16 -9.59 -5.34
N GLU A 136 11.96 -9.95 -6.36
CA GLU A 136 13.33 -10.47 -6.18
C GLU A 136 14.29 -9.45 -5.55
N LEU A 137 14.24 -8.20 -6.00
CA LEU A 137 15.24 -7.19 -5.62
C LEU A 137 14.91 -6.44 -4.32
N VAL A 138 13.63 -6.40 -3.94
CA VAL A 138 13.14 -5.48 -2.91
C VAL A 138 12.45 -6.26 -1.80
N TRP A 139 11.33 -6.91 -2.12
CA TRP A 139 10.42 -7.43 -1.10
C TRP A 139 10.91 -8.72 -0.45
N LYS A 140 11.42 -9.67 -1.24
CA LYS A 140 11.93 -10.95 -0.70
C LYS A 140 13.16 -10.74 0.20
N PRO A 141 14.16 -9.93 -0.16
CA PRO A 141 15.25 -9.60 0.76
C PRO A 141 14.78 -8.90 2.03
N ALA A 142 13.87 -7.92 1.91
CA ALA A 142 13.33 -7.21 3.07
C ALA A 142 12.55 -8.13 4.03
N PHE A 143 11.85 -9.12 3.50
CA PHE A 143 11.19 -10.15 4.31
C PHE A 143 12.18 -10.96 5.12
N ARG A 144 13.27 -11.42 4.50
CA ARG A 144 14.33 -12.16 5.22
C ARG A 144 14.94 -11.32 6.33
N GLU A 145 15.25 -10.05 6.05
CA GLU A 145 15.77 -9.11 7.04
C GLU A 145 14.80 -8.86 8.21
N LEU A 146 13.49 -8.79 7.93
CA LEU A 146 12.46 -8.68 8.96
C LEU A 146 12.40 -9.97 9.80
N SER A 147 12.41 -11.14 9.17
CA SER A 147 12.38 -12.43 9.87
C SER A 147 13.58 -12.60 10.80
N ASP A 148 14.78 -12.28 10.32
CA ASP A 148 16.01 -12.34 11.12
C ASP A 148 15.96 -11.34 12.30
N PHE A 149 15.39 -10.15 12.09
CA PHE A 149 15.21 -9.16 13.14
C PHE A 149 14.21 -9.62 14.22
N LEU A 150 13.17 -10.35 13.83
CA LEU A 150 12.11 -10.81 14.74
C LEU A 150 12.48 -12.08 15.51
N GLU A 151 13.44 -12.89 15.05
CA GLU A 151 13.86 -14.13 15.73
C GLU A 151 14.29 -13.92 17.19
N VAL A 152 14.81 -12.73 17.51
CA VAL A 152 15.31 -12.35 18.84
C VAL A 152 14.40 -11.37 19.59
N LYS A 153 13.21 -11.08 19.06
CA LYS A 153 12.26 -10.09 19.62
C LYS A 153 11.06 -10.80 20.21
N GLU A 154 10.60 -10.33 21.36
CA GLU A 154 9.26 -10.67 21.85
C GLU A 154 8.24 -9.71 21.23
N TYR A 155 7.21 -10.27 20.60
CA TYR A 155 6.08 -9.53 20.06
C TYR A 155 4.81 -10.38 20.15
N GLU A 156 3.65 -9.72 20.19
CA GLU A 156 2.34 -10.36 20.18
C GLU A 156 1.56 -9.83 18.96
N SER A 157 1.45 -10.65 17.91
CA SER A 157 0.82 -10.26 16.65
C SER A 157 0.34 -11.48 15.87
N ASP A 158 -0.98 -11.58 15.66
CA ASP A 158 -1.56 -12.61 14.81
C ASP A 158 -1.17 -12.37 13.35
N TRP A 159 -1.07 -11.10 12.94
CA TRP A 159 -0.72 -10.73 11.59
C TRP A 159 0.71 -11.14 11.24
N LEU A 160 1.69 -10.87 12.10
CA LEU A 160 3.08 -11.29 11.90
C LEU A 160 3.21 -12.81 11.97
N ASN A 161 2.54 -13.47 12.91
CA ASN A 161 2.58 -14.92 13.01
C ASN A 161 2.08 -15.60 11.72
N GLU A 162 1.01 -15.08 11.10
CA GLU A 162 0.57 -15.58 9.79
C GLU A 162 1.57 -15.24 8.68
N VAL A 163 2.09 -14.00 8.65
CA VAL A 163 3.05 -13.53 7.63
C VAL A 163 4.33 -14.36 7.62
N LEU A 164 4.84 -14.71 8.80
CA LEU A 164 6.08 -15.46 9.02
C LEU A 164 5.91 -16.99 8.94
N SER A 165 4.66 -17.48 8.88
CA SER A 165 4.40 -18.91 8.69
C SER A 165 4.70 -19.41 7.27
N GLU A 166 4.93 -18.49 6.34
CA GLU A 166 5.21 -18.74 4.93
C GLU A 166 6.64 -18.28 4.57
N ASP A 167 7.24 -18.86 3.53
CA ASP A 167 8.52 -18.37 2.98
C ASP A 167 8.35 -17.07 2.18
N GLU A 168 9.46 -16.39 1.87
CA GLU A 168 9.44 -15.10 1.19
C GLU A 168 8.76 -15.13 -0.19
N ASN A 169 8.78 -16.27 -0.90
CA ASN A 169 8.13 -16.39 -2.21
C ASN A 169 6.61 -16.48 -2.05
N SER A 170 6.17 -17.36 -1.15
CA SER A 170 4.75 -17.55 -0.82
C SER A 170 4.15 -16.24 -0.30
N ASN A 171 4.85 -15.57 0.62
CA ASN A 171 4.42 -14.30 1.19
C ASN A 171 4.26 -13.20 0.11
N PHE A 172 5.22 -13.08 -0.81
CA PHE A 172 5.17 -12.09 -1.88
C PHE A 172 4.03 -12.35 -2.87
N GLU A 173 3.87 -13.59 -3.35
CA GLU A 173 2.77 -13.93 -4.28
C GLU A 173 1.39 -13.80 -3.62
N LYS A 174 1.28 -14.16 -2.34
CA LYS A 174 0.06 -13.95 -1.55
C LYS A 174 -0.26 -12.46 -1.42
N SER A 175 0.71 -11.62 -1.08
CA SER A 175 0.55 -10.17 -0.98
C SER A 175 0.03 -9.56 -2.29
N LYS A 176 0.59 -9.97 -3.43
CA LYS A 176 0.15 -9.56 -4.77
C LYS A 176 -1.29 -10.00 -5.07
N SER A 177 -1.63 -11.25 -4.78
CA SER A 177 -2.98 -11.79 -4.94
C SER A 177 -4.01 -11.03 -4.10
N ILE A 178 -3.68 -10.76 -2.83
CA ILE A 178 -4.52 -9.97 -1.92
C ILE A 178 -4.70 -8.55 -2.46
N ALA A 179 -3.64 -7.89 -2.93
CA ALA A 179 -3.71 -6.53 -3.46
C ALA A 179 -4.68 -6.44 -4.65
N VAL A 180 -4.56 -7.35 -5.62
CA VAL A 180 -5.45 -7.43 -6.79
C VAL A 180 -6.90 -7.68 -6.38
N ARG A 181 -7.11 -8.62 -5.46
CA ARG A 181 -8.45 -8.95 -4.94
C ARG A 181 -9.09 -7.74 -4.25
N LEU A 182 -8.37 -7.08 -3.35
CA LEU A 182 -8.85 -5.91 -2.61
C LEU A 182 -9.21 -4.75 -3.55
N PHE A 183 -8.33 -4.44 -4.51
CA PHE A 183 -8.60 -3.40 -5.51
C PHE A 183 -9.86 -3.70 -6.30
N SER A 184 -10.04 -4.95 -6.75
CA SER A 184 -11.25 -5.36 -7.47
C SER A 184 -12.50 -5.27 -6.58
N SER A 185 -12.42 -5.77 -5.34
CA SER A 185 -13.55 -5.76 -4.40
C SER A 185 -14.03 -4.35 -4.10
N PHE A 186 -13.12 -3.42 -3.78
CA PHE A 186 -13.51 -2.03 -3.52
C PHE A 186 -13.96 -1.30 -4.79
N SER A 187 -13.40 -1.64 -5.96
CA SER A 187 -13.84 -1.05 -7.24
C SER A 187 -15.30 -1.33 -7.54
N LYS A 188 -15.83 -2.49 -7.17
CA LYS A 188 -17.25 -2.84 -7.35
C LYS A 188 -18.19 -1.97 -6.52
N GLY A 189 -17.72 -1.41 -5.41
CA GLY A 189 -18.50 -0.47 -4.61
C GLY A 189 -18.42 0.99 -5.06
N VAL A 190 -17.52 1.29 -5.99
CA VAL A 190 -17.27 2.66 -6.49
C VAL A 190 -17.81 2.84 -7.90
N HIS A 191 -17.69 1.81 -8.75
CA HIS A 191 -18.08 1.89 -10.15
C HIS A 191 -19.54 1.48 -10.36
N SER A 192 -20.24 2.20 -11.22
CA SER A 192 -21.64 1.89 -11.60
C SER A 192 -21.81 0.61 -12.42
N GLU A 193 -20.72 -0.14 -12.66
CA GLU A 193 -20.75 -1.43 -13.36
C GLU A 193 -21.31 -2.56 -12.50
N CYS A 194 -21.42 -2.36 -11.18
CA CYS A 194 -22.07 -3.30 -10.28
C CYS A 194 -23.60 -3.18 -10.41
N LEU A 195 -24.21 -4.08 -11.19
CA LEU A 195 -25.65 -4.08 -11.48
C LEU A 195 -26.47 -4.96 -10.52
N VAL A 196 -25.81 -5.62 -9.56
CA VAL A 196 -26.44 -6.43 -8.52
C VAL A 196 -26.69 -5.61 -7.27
N ASP A 197 -27.59 -6.06 -6.38
CA ASP A 197 -27.82 -5.37 -5.11
C ASP A 197 -26.56 -5.33 -4.26
N ILE A 198 -25.96 -4.14 -4.21
CA ILE A 198 -24.71 -3.86 -3.53
C ILE A 198 -24.83 -4.03 -2.00
N ASN A 199 -26.04 -3.93 -1.44
CA ASN A 199 -26.28 -4.22 -0.02
C ASN A 199 -26.07 -5.70 0.31
N THR A 200 -26.40 -6.58 -0.62
CA THR A 200 -26.22 -8.03 -0.46
C THR A 200 -24.78 -8.45 -0.76
N MET A 201 -24.13 -7.79 -1.71
CA MET A 201 -22.75 -8.11 -2.10
C MET A 201 -21.68 -7.57 -1.13
N LEU A 202 -21.93 -6.39 -0.56
CA LEU A 202 -21.02 -5.68 0.35
C LEU A 202 -21.74 -5.41 1.68
N ASP A 203 -22.18 -6.49 2.32
CA ASP A 203 -22.72 -6.40 3.67
C ASP A 203 -21.64 -5.94 4.68
N THR A 204 -22.09 -5.55 5.87
CA THR A 204 -21.21 -5.04 6.94
C THR A 204 -20.09 -6.02 7.30
N VAL A 205 -20.38 -7.33 7.33
CA VAL A 205 -19.39 -8.35 7.69
C VAL A 205 -18.29 -8.43 6.63
N THR A 206 -18.68 -8.43 5.37
CA THR A 206 -17.79 -8.44 4.22
C THR A 206 -16.93 -7.18 4.19
N LEU A 207 -17.53 -6.01 4.42
CA LEU A 207 -16.81 -4.73 4.44
C LEU A 207 -15.77 -4.66 5.56
N LYS A 208 -16.11 -5.10 6.78
CA LYS A 208 -15.15 -5.17 7.90
C LYS A 208 -13.99 -6.12 7.61
N SER A 209 -14.29 -7.28 7.02
CA SER A 209 -13.28 -8.24 6.57
C SER A 209 -12.33 -7.62 5.52
N LEU A 210 -12.89 -6.93 4.52
CA LEU A 210 -12.09 -6.23 3.49
C LEU A 210 -11.22 -5.12 4.08
N ILE A 211 -11.72 -4.36 5.06
CA ILE A 211 -10.93 -3.36 5.81
C ILE A 211 -9.76 -4.04 6.50
N LYS A 212 -10.01 -5.12 7.26
CA LYS A 212 -8.96 -5.84 7.99
C LYS A 212 -7.88 -6.37 7.05
N ASP A 213 -8.28 -7.02 5.95
CA ASP A 213 -7.35 -7.53 4.94
C ASP A 213 -6.54 -6.40 4.28
N MET A 214 -7.17 -5.25 4.02
CA MET A 214 -6.49 -4.09 3.45
C MET A 214 -5.43 -3.51 4.38
N TYR A 215 -5.78 -3.25 5.63
CA TYR A 215 -4.82 -2.71 6.60
C TYR A 215 -3.71 -3.69 6.89
N LYS A 216 -4.01 -4.99 6.99
CA LYS A 216 -2.99 -6.03 7.13
C LYS A 216 -2.00 -6.01 5.98
N LEU A 217 -2.48 -6.06 4.73
CA LEU A 217 -1.60 -5.97 3.56
C LEU A 217 -0.74 -4.70 3.58
N CYS A 218 -1.38 -3.55 3.80
CA CYS A 218 -0.71 -2.25 3.77
C CYS A 218 0.34 -2.12 4.87
N ALA A 219 -0.01 -2.50 6.11
CA ALA A 219 0.88 -2.46 7.25
C ALA A 219 2.05 -3.42 7.07
N THR A 220 1.82 -4.64 6.56
CA THR A 220 2.90 -5.60 6.28
C THR A 220 3.89 -5.05 5.26
N LEU A 221 3.40 -4.52 4.13
CA LEU A 221 4.28 -3.90 3.12
C LEU A 221 4.98 -2.64 3.66
N GLY A 222 4.28 -1.85 4.47
CA GLY A 222 4.83 -0.69 5.18
C GLY A 222 5.98 -1.09 6.12
N LEU A 223 5.77 -2.09 6.96
CA LEU A 223 6.80 -2.63 7.86
C LEU A 223 7.99 -3.15 7.07
N LEU A 224 7.76 -4.05 6.11
CA LEU A 224 8.80 -4.61 5.24
C LEU A 224 9.63 -3.52 4.58
N SER A 225 9.00 -2.41 4.18
CA SER A 225 9.72 -1.35 3.50
C SER A 225 10.88 -0.77 4.33
N HIS A 226 10.75 -0.68 5.66
CA HIS A 226 11.81 -0.17 6.54
C HIS A 226 13.00 -1.12 6.71
N PHE A 227 12.94 -2.31 6.13
CA PHE A 227 14.03 -3.28 6.07
C PHE A 227 14.77 -3.26 4.71
N ILE A 228 14.35 -2.41 3.76
CA ILE A 228 15.04 -2.23 2.47
C ILE A 228 16.20 -1.25 2.64
N GLY A 229 17.43 -1.69 2.39
CA GLY A 229 18.63 -0.90 2.70
C GLY A 229 18.85 0.40 1.90
N TYR A 230 18.16 0.60 0.77
CA TYR A 230 18.29 1.80 -0.07
C TYR A 230 17.01 2.64 -0.15
N ILE A 231 15.94 2.24 0.52
CA ILE A 231 14.68 2.98 0.48
C ILE A 231 14.78 4.21 1.39
N MET A 232 14.13 5.31 1.01
CA MET A 232 14.02 6.51 1.84
C MET A 232 12.66 7.20 1.62
N PRO A 233 12.13 7.92 2.62
CA PRO A 233 12.58 7.94 4.01
C PRO A 233 12.24 6.63 4.73
N ILE A 234 12.86 6.41 5.90
CA ILE A 234 12.60 5.27 6.79
C ILE A 234 12.37 5.79 8.21
N VAL A 235 11.79 4.94 9.05
CA VAL A 235 11.85 5.09 10.51
C VAL A 235 12.71 3.97 11.09
N GLU A 236 13.13 4.11 12.35
CA GLU A 236 13.86 3.05 13.05
C GLU A 236 13.05 1.74 13.06
N ARG A 237 13.71 0.60 12.82
CA ARG A 237 13.07 -0.73 12.68
C ARG A 237 12.19 -1.10 13.87
N ASP A 238 12.64 -0.80 15.08
CA ASP A 238 11.88 -0.99 16.32
C ASP A 238 10.60 -0.15 16.34
N ARG A 239 10.69 1.13 15.96
CA ARG A 239 9.54 2.02 15.89
C ARG A 239 8.58 1.60 14.78
N ALA A 240 9.07 1.16 13.63
CA ALA A 240 8.25 0.59 12.56
C ALA A 240 7.46 -0.63 13.06
N LEU A 241 8.10 -1.52 13.82
CA LEU A 241 7.44 -2.66 14.44
C LEU A 241 6.36 -2.22 15.42
N THR A 242 6.65 -1.26 16.31
CA THR A 242 5.64 -0.71 17.23
C THR A 242 4.44 -0.15 16.48
N MET A 243 4.67 0.67 15.44
CA MET A 243 3.60 1.22 14.60
C MET A 243 2.76 0.12 13.92
N PHE A 244 3.40 -0.96 13.46
CA PHE A 244 2.70 -2.10 12.88
C PHE A 244 1.76 -2.77 13.91
N LEU A 245 2.27 -3.09 15.10
CA LEU A 245 1.50 -3.72 16.18
C LEU A 245 0.33 -2.83 16.61
N ASP A 246 0.60 -1.53 16.66
CA ASP A 246 -0.38 -0.52 16.93
C ASP A 246 -1.54 -0.56 15.92
N VAL A 247 -1.23 -0.59 14.63
CA VAL A 247 -2.22 -0.68 13.55
C VAL A 247 -3.05 -1.97 13.65
N GLU A 248 -2.43 -3.11 13.96
CA GLU A 248 -3.16 -4.36 14.17
C GLU A 248 -4.19 -4.25 15.30
N GLU A 249 -3.78 -3.70 16.46
CA GLU A 249 -4.70 -3.48 17.58
C GLU A 249 -5.83 -2.51 17.21
N MET A 250 -5.51 -1.42 16.50
CA MET A 250 -6.51 -0.45 16.03
C MET A 250 -7.58 -1.12 15.17
N ILE A 251 -7.18 -2.04 14.28
CA ILE A 251 -8.08 -2.69 13.32
C ILE A 251 -8.84 -3.86 13.93
N ASN A 252 -8.28 -4.58 14.90
CA ASN A 252 -9.02 -5.63 15.60
C ASN A 252 -10.23 -5.08 16.39
N ASN A 253 -10.28 -3.77 16.63
CA ASN A 253 -11.39 -3.08 17.27
C ASN A 253 -12.48 -2.55 16.31
N VAL A 254 -12.33 -2.71 15.00
CA VAL A 254 -13.29 -2.29 13.95
C VAL A 254 -14.30 -3.38 13.65
#